data_AF-A0A973R9K3-F1
#
_entry.id   AF-A0A973R9K3-F1
#
_cell.length_a   1.000
_cell.length_b   1.000
_cell.length_c   1.000
_cell.angle_alpha   90.00
_cell.angle_beta   90.00
_cell.angle_gamma   90.00
#
_symmetry.space_group_name_H-M   'P 1'
#
loop_
_entity.id
_entity.type
_entity.pdbx_description
1 polymer ?
#
loop_
_entity_poly.entity_id
_entity_poly.type
_entity_poly.pdbx_seq_one_letter_code
_entity_poly.pdbx_strand_id
1 'polypeptide(L)'
;MSRVLAIDIGGTKLAAALVDESGSLLRTSTRPTPRADVMSALAALVAEVTDGGPPALAVGVGCAGPLDLATGTVSPVNMPSWRGFPLRDELRALTGLPAVLAGDA
;
A
#
# COMPACT_ATOMS: atom_id res chain seq x y z
N MET A 1 -21.72 2.59 -3.41
CA MET A 1 -20.85 2.18 -2.29
C MET A 1 -19.43 2.54 -2.66
N SER A 2 -18.87 3.51 -1.96
CA SER A 2 -17.49 3.94 -2.15
C SER A 2 -16.52 2.90 -1.58
N ARG A 3 -15.33 2.77 -2.18
CA ARG A 3 -14.31 1.79 -1.77
C ARG A 3 -12.92 2.43 -1.76
N VAL A 4 -12.10 2.01 -0.81
CA VAL A 4 -10.70 2.42 -0.69
C VAL A 4 -9.83 1.17 -0.73
N LEU A 5 -8.70 1.25 -1.43
CA LEU A 5 -7.63 0.26 -1.33
C LEU A 5 -6.78 0.59 -0.11
N ALA A 6 -6.84 -0.26 0.91
CA ALA A 6 -5.98 -0.17 2.08
C ALA A 6 -4.75 -1.05 1.88
N ILE A 7 -3.57 -0.51 2.15
CA ILE A 7 -2.27 -1.21 2.07
C ILE A 7 -1.57 -1.08 3.42
N ASP A 8 -0.98 -2.17 3.90
CA ASP A 8 -0.11 -2.21 5.07
C ASP A 8 1.24 -2.82 4.67
N ILE A 9 2.32 -2.09 4.92
CA ILE A 9 3.68 -2.45 4.53
C ILE A 9 4.56 -2.57 5.77
N GLY A 10 4.72 -3.81 6.24
CA GLY A 10 5.69 -4.17 7.26
C GLY A 10 6.99 -4.73 6.65
N GLY A 11 8.03 -4.80 7.49
CA GLY A 11 9.32 -5.39 7.08
C GLY A 11 9.26 -6.90 6.79
N THR A 12 8.20 -7.59 7.25
CA THR A 12 8.03 -9.04 7.10
C THR A 12 6.78 -9.43 6.32
N LYS A 13 5.77 -8.57 6.27
CA LYS A 13 4.46 -8.83 5.68
C LYS A 13 3.97 -7.61 4.92
N LEU A 14 3.45 -7.86 3.73
CA LEU A 14 2.61 -6.96 2.94
C LEU A 14 1.15 -7.41 3.09
N ALA A 15 0.24 -6.47 3.24
CA ALA A 15 -1.19 -6.72 3.22
C ALA A 15 -1.91 -5.68 2.34
N ALA A 16 -2.96 -6.11 1.65
CA ALA A 16 -3.86 -5.23 0.91
C ALA A 16 -5.31 -5.65 1.14
N ALA A 17 -6.21 -4.68 1.09
CA ALA A 17 -7.64 -4.91 1.21
C ALA A 17 -8.46 -3.88 0.42
N LEU A 18 -9.60 -4.32 -0.11
CA LEU A 18 -10.68 -3.41 -0.47
C LEU A 18 -11.59 -3.20 0.74
N VAL A 19 -11.77 -1.95 1.13
CA VAL A 19 -12.58 -1.55 2.27
C VAL A 19 -13.72 -0.66 1.79
N ASP A 20 -14.94 -0.92 2.25
CA ASP A 20 -16.09 -0.05 1.96
C ASP A 20 -16.27 1.07 3.00
N GLU A 21 -17.24 1.95 2.76
CA GLU A 21 -17.56 3.09 3.63
C GLU A 21 -18.06 2.72 5.04
N SER A 22 -18.46 1.45 5.26
CA SER A 22 -18.80 0.95 6.60
C SER A 22 -17.57 0.45 7.38
N GLY A 23 -16.39 0.42 6.73
CA GLY A 23 -15.18 -0.20 7.26
C GLY A 23 -15.11 -1.70 7.03
N SER A 24 -16.02 -2.27 6.23
CA SER A 24 -16.03 -3.71 5.97
C SER A 24 -14.95 -4.10 4.97
N LEU A 25 -14.24 -5.19 5.26
CA LEU A 25 -13.25 -5.77 4.35
C LEU A 25 -13.96 -6.61 3.30
N LEU A 26 -14.01 -6.13 2.06
CA LEU A 26 -14.66 -6.81 0.94
C LEU A 26 -13.77 -7.90 0.34
N ARG A 27 -12.47 -7.64 0.29
CA ARG A 27 -11.45 -8.58 -0.20
C ARG A 27 -10.14 -8.25 0.48
N THR A 28 -9.36 -9.27 0.83
CA THR A 28 -8.06 -9.12 1.45
C THR A 28 -7.06 -10.07 0.81
N SER A 29 -5.79 -9.73 0.87
CA SER A 29 -4.69 -10.64 0.57
C SER A 29 -3.44 -10.22 1.35
N THR A 30 -2.57 -11.18 1.65
CA THR A 30 -1.31 -10.94 2.34
C THR A 30 -0.19 -11.76 1.74
N ARG A 31 1.04 -11.24 1.77
CA ARG A 31 2.25 -11.93 1.31
C ARG A 31 3.46 -11.59 2.19
N PRO A 32 4.48 -12.45 2.29
CA PRO A 32 5.75 -12.07 2.91
C PRO A 32 6.39 -10.90 2.16
N THR A 33 7.03 -9.98 2.89
CA THR A 33 7.83 -8.90 2.28
C THR A 33 9.12 -9.51 1.73
N PRO A 34 9.35 -9.48 0.41
CA PRO A 34 10.56 -10.04 -0.18
C PRO A 34 11.78 -9.14 0.13
N ARG A 35 12.99 -9.69 0.04
CA ARG A 35 14.23 -8.90 0.24
C ARG A 35 14.52 -7.92 -0.90
N ALA A 36 14.02 -8.22 -2.09
CA ALA A 36 14.12 -7.41 -3.30
C ALA A 36 12.74 -7.37 -3.98
N ASP A 37 12.53 -6.44 -4.91
CA ASP A 37 11.29 -6.36 -5.71
C ASP A 37 9.98 -6.22 -4.90
N VAL A 38 10.05 -5.52 -3.76
CA VAL A 38 8.90 -5.28 -2.87
C VAL A 38 7.73 -4.66 -3.61
N MET A 39 7.98 -3.71 -4.53
CA MET A 39 6.93 -3.09 -5.35
C MET A 39 6.26 -4.07 -6.31
N SER A 40 7.00 -5.01 -6.90
CA SER A 40 6.43 -6.04 -7.77
C SER A 40 5.52 -6.99 -6.97
N ALA A 41 5.95 -7.38 -5.76
CA ALA A 41 5.13 -8.17 -4.85
C ALA A 41 3.86 -7.42 -4.41
N LEU A 42 3.99 -6.11 -4.14
CA LEU A 42 2.86 -5.26 -3.80
C LEU A 42 1.90 -5.09 -4.97
N ALA A 43 2.40 -4.90 -6.20
CA ALA A 43 1.59 -4.80 -7.40
C ALA A 43 0.75 -6.06 -7.65
N ALA A 44 1.36 -7.24 -7.47
CA ALA A 44 0.64 -8.51 -7.56
C ALA A 44 -0.47 -8.62 -6.50
N LEU A 45 -0.19 -8.16 -5.28
CA LEU A 45 -1.16 -8.15 -4.18
C LEU A 45 -2.33 -7.21 -4.44
N VAL A 46 -2.05 -6.00 -4.95
CA VAL A 46 -3.05 -5.01 -5.34
C VAL A 46 -3.92 -5.55 -6.45
N ALA A 47 -3.31 -6.08 -7.52
CA ALA A 47 -4.05 -6.68 -8.63
C ALA A 47 -5.01 -7.78 -8.14
N GLU A 48 -4.53 -8.65 -7.24
CA GLU A 48 -5.34 -9.71 -6.66
C GLU A 48 -6.58 -9.16 -5.94
N VAL A 49 -6.44 -8.14 -5.10
CA VAL A 49 -7.59 -7.60 -4.34
C VAL A 49 -8.51 -6.71 -5.16
N THR A 50 -8.05 -6.19 -6.30
CA THR A 50 -8.86 -5.36 -7.20
C THR A 50 -9.53 -6.15 -8.34
N ASP A 51 -9.15 -7.41 -8.54
CA ASP A 51 -9.64 -8.22 -9.66
C ASP A 51 -11.16 -8.44 -9.64
N GLY A 52 -11.80 -8.30 -10.80
CA GLY A 52 -13.23 -8.54 -11.01
C GLY A 52 -14.20 -7.62 -10.25
N GLY A 53 -13.71 -6.60 -9.54
CA GLY A 53 -14.52 -5.69 -8.71
C GLY A 53 -14.67 -4.28 -9.28
N PRO A 54 -15.68 -3.51 -8.81
CA PRO A 54 -15.72 -2.06 -9.00
C PRO A 54 -14.43 -1.37 -8.53
N PRO A 55 -14.00 -0.29 -9.20
CA PRO A 55 -12.75 0.40 -8.88
C PRO A 55 -12.80 1.04 -7.49
N ALA A 56 -11.65 1.05 -6.82
CA ALA A 56 -11.44 1.89 -5.63
C ALA A 56 -11.30 3.37 -6.04
N LEU A 57 -11.60 4.28 -5.12
CA LEU A 57 -11.52 5.72 -5.36
C LEU A 57 -10.19 6.33 -4.90
N ALA A 58 -9.50 5.66 -3.98
CA ALA A 58 -8.25 6.13 -3.39
C ALA A 58 -7.46 4.95 -2.80
N VAL A 59 -6.19 5.22 -2.47
CA VAL A 59 -5.30 4.32 -1.74
C VAL A 59 -4.94 4.94 -0.39
N GLY A 60 -5.17 4.20 0.69
CA GLY A 60 -4.60 4.49 2.00
C GLY A 60 -3.47 3.51 2.27
N VAL A 61 -2.30 3.99 2.68
CA VAL A 61 -1.15 3.13 2.98
C VAL A 61 -0.57 3.42 4.36
N GLY A 62 -0.49 2.38 5.18
CA GLY A 62 0.33 2.33 6.39
C GLY A 62 1.71 1.77 6.06
N CYS A 63 2.77 2.42 6.50
CA CYS A 63 4.13 1.94 6.32
C CYS A 63 5.00 2.33 7.51
N ALA A 64 5.87 1.41 7.92
CA ALA A 64 6.87 1.66 8.95
C ALA A 64 7.75 2.86 8.59
N GLY A 65 7.94 3.75 9.55
CA GLY A 65 8.73 4.97 9.38
C GLY A 65 10.26 4.78 9.38
N PRO A 66 11.02 5.87 9.21
CA PRO A 66 10.56 7.26 9.12
C PRO A 66 9.75 7.57 7.85
N LEU A 67 8.76 8.47 7.97
CA LEU A 67 7.95 8.98 6.86
C LEU A 67 8.18 10.48 6.68
N ASP A 68 8.28 10.93 5.44
CA ASP A 68 8.14 12.34 5.08
C ASP A 68 6.83 12.49 4.31
N LEU A 69 5.80 13.02 4.98
CA LEU A 69 4.48 13.21 4.40
C LEU A 69 4.45 14.32 3.34
N ALA A 70 5.36 15.28 3.40
CA ALA A 70 5.44 16.36 2.41
C ALA A 70 5.91 15.79 1.07
N THR A 71 7.03 15.06 1.08
CA THR A 71 7.59 14.43 -0.13
C THR A 71 6.92 13.10 -0.49
N GLY A 72 6.21 12.49 0.46
CA GLY A 72 5.55 11.19 0.27
C GLY A 72 6.53 10.03 0.24
N THR A 73 7.66 10.21 0.92
CA THR A 73 8.74 9.22 0.97
C THR A 73 8.76 8.47 2.29
N VAL A 74 9.28 7.24 2.27
CA VAL A 74 9.46 6.39 3.46
C VAL A 74 10.92 5.97 3.58
N SER A 75 11.34 5.54 4.78
CA SER A 75 12.69 5.01 5.05
C SER A 75 12.70 3.88 6.10
N PRO A 76 11.84 2.85 5.97
CA PRO A 76 11.72 1.76 6.93
C PRO A 76 13.07 1.11 7.26
N VAL A 77 13.40 1.01 8.55
CA VAL A 77 14.67 0.43 9.04
C VAL A 77 14.88 -1.00 8.54
N ASN A 78 13.81 -1.77 8.41
CA ASN A 78 13.85 -3.18 7.99
C ASN A 78 13.81 -3.37 6.46
N MET A 79 13.75 -2.30 5.68
CA MET A 79 13.85 -2.34 4.20
C MET A 79 14.85 -1.27 3.71
N PRO A 80 16.16 -1.50 3.84
CA PRO A 80 17.18 -0.49 3.53
C PRO A 80 17.17 0.00 2.07
N SER A 81 16.70 -0.82 1.12
CA SER A 81 16.50 -0.45 -0.28
C SER A 81 15.45 0.65 -0.47
N TRP A 82 14.62 0.89 0.55
CA TRP A 82 13.56 1.90 0.54
C TRP A 82 13.95 3.17 1.28
N ARG A 83 15.23 3.47 1.48
CA ARG A 83 15.65 4.75 2.06
C ARG A 83 15.30 5.91 1.13
N GLY A 84 14.44 6.82 1.60
CA GLY A 84 13.93 7.95 0.83
C GLY A 84 13.02 7.52 -0.33
N PHE A 85 12.40 6.34 -0.25
CA PHE A 85 11.65 5.76 -1.35
C PHE A 85 10.33 6.49 -1.60
N PRO A 86 10.01 6.88 -2.85
CA PRO A 86 8.83 7.70 -3.19
C PRO A 86 7.53 6.89 -3.24
N LEU A 87 7.19 6.23 -2.12
CA LEU A 87 6.08 5.28 -2.02
C LEU A 87 4.74 5.86 -2.52
N ARG A 88 4.45 7.12 -2.21
CA ARG A 88 3.19 7.76 -2.66
C ARG A 88 3.11 7.84 -4.18
N ASP A 89 4.20 8.22 -4.83
CA ASP A 89 4.20 8.42 -6.29
C ASP A 89 4.21 7.07 -7.02
N GLU A 90 4.91 6.09 -6.48
CA GLU A 90 4.89 4.70 -6.98
C GLU A 90 3.50 4.07 -6.89
N LEU A 91 2.78 4.28 -5.78
CA LEU A 91 1.40 3.80 -5.64
C LEU A 91 0.43 4.53 -6.58
N ARG A 92 0.62 5.82 -6.81
CA ARG A 92 -0.15 6.60 -7.80
C ARG A 92 0.11 6.08 -9.21
N ALA A 93 1.36 5.80 -9.56
CA ALA A 93 1.72 5.23 -10.85
C ALA A 93 1.14 3.83 -11.05
N LEU A 94 1.20 2.99 -10.00
CA LEU A 94 0.68 1.62 -10.02
C LEU A 94 -0.84 1.57 -10.19
N THR A 95 -1.57 2.46 -9.53
CA THR A 95 -3.04 2.36 -9.41
C THR A 95 -3.81 3.39 -10.24
N GLY A 96 -3.16 4.50 -10.62
CA GLY A 96 -3.84 5.68 -11.17
C GLY A 96 -4.69 6.45 -10.15
N LEU A 97 -4.60 6.10 -8.87
CA LEU A 97 -5.46 6.65 -7.81
C LEU A 97 -4.69 7.61 -6.89
N PRO A 98 -5.37 8.58 -6.26
CA PRO A 98 -4.76 9.37 -5.19
C PRO A 98 -4.36 8.47 -4.02
N ALA A 99 -3.11 8.57 -3.60
CA ALA A 99 -2.55 7.82 -2.47
C ALA A 99 -2.25 8.74 -1.27
N VAL A 100 -2.60 8.26 -0.07
CA VAL A 100 -2.37 8.92 1.22
C VAL A 100 -1.53 8.00 2.12
N LEU A 101 -0.45 8.55 2.68
CA LEU A 101 0.42 7.87 3.64
C LEU A 101 -0.01 8.17 5.07
N ALA A 102 -0.02 7.15 5.91
CA ALA A 102 -0.12 7.26 7.36
C ALA A 102 1.02 6.47 8.01
N GLY A 103 1.50 6.97 9.16
CA GLY A 103 2.34 6.15 10.04
C GLY A 103 1.55 4.96 10.56
N ASP A 104 2.24 3.86 10.86
CA ASP A 104 1.67 2.63 11.41
C ASP A 104 1.55 2.63 12.94
N ALA A 105 1.87 3.76 13.60
CA ALA A 105 1.91 3.96 15.06
C ALA A 105 1.16 5.21 15.52
#